data_AF-A0A9D6I9A3-F1
#
_entry.id   AF-A0A9D6I9A3-F1
#
_cell.length_a   1.000
_cell.length_b   1.000
_cell.length_c   1.000
_cell.angle_alpha   90.00
_cell.angle_beta   90.00
_cell.angle_gamma   90.00
#
_symmetry.space_group_name_H-M   'P 1'
#
loop_
_entity.id
_entity.type
_entity.pdbx_description
1 polymer ?
#
loop_
_entity_poly.entity_id
_entity_poly.type
_entity_poly.pdbx_seq_one_letter_code
_entity_poly.pdbx_strand_id
1 'polypeptide(L)'
;LISHHLHTDGTILDGLSGELWGTSTYPAISKKKIEEGRGRPRMNGRAVFVQAVRRFREVIRECLGANRLQVADVDCFIFHQANIRIIEAVAEALRIPPEKTFNNVERYGNTAAASVPMALHEALMAGRIKEGDLVLLAAFGTGFSWGASLLRW
;
A
#
# COMPACT_ATOMS: atom_id res chain seq x y z
N LEU A 1 4.96 -3.28 -18.79
CA LEU A 1 5.14 -3.98 -17.49
C LEU A 1 6.52 -4.64 -17.47
N ILE A 2 7.29 -4.46 -16.40
CA ILE A 2 8.65 -5.03 -16.25
C ILE A 2 8.64 -6.22 -15.29
N SER A 3 8.19 -6.02 -14.04
CA SER A 3 8.07 -7.11 -13.07
C SER A 3 7.02 -6.83 -11.98
N HIS A 4 6.61 -7.91 -11.29
CA HIS A 4 5.71 -7.88 -10.14
C HIS A 4 6.27 -8.75 -9.03
N HIS A 5 6.21 -8.26 -7.80
CA HIS A 5 6.65 -8.96 -6.60
C HIS A 5 5.52 -8.87 -5.57
N LEU A 6 5.00 -10.03 -5.16
CA LEU A 6 3.81 -10.15 -4.31
C LEU A 6 4.11 -11.08 -3.14
N HIS A 7 3.69 -10.66 -1.95
CA HIS A 7 3.94 -11.37 -0.71
C HIS A 7 2.71 -11.34 0.21
N THR A 8 2.64 -12.33 1.09
CA THR A 8 1.63 -12.39 2.14
C THR A 8 2.23 -12.97 3.42
N ASP A 9 1.75 -12.51 4.56
CA ASP A 9 2.10 -13.01 5.89
C ASP A 9 0.84 -13.02 6.76
N GLY A 10 0.19 -14.19 6.79
CA GLY A 10 -1.04 -14.45 7.54
C GLY A 10 -0.83 -14.62 9.06
N THR A 11 0.39 -14.51 9.57
CA THR A 11 0.68 -14.80 10.99
C THR A 11 0.27 -13.66 11.93
N ILE A 12 0.05 -12.45 11.40
CA ILE A 12 -0.30 -11.25 12.17
C ILE A 12 -1.78 -10.89 11.94
N LEU A 13 -2.68 -11.76 12.40
CA LEU A 13 -4.12 -11.63 12.20
C LEU A 13 -4.74 -10.42 12.94
N ASP A 14 -4.13 -10.00 14.05
CA ASP A 14 -4.63 -8.88 14.88
C ASP A 14 -4.14 -7.50 14.42
N GLY A 15 -3.46 -7.42 13.27
CA GLY A 15 -2.97 -6.16 12.73
C GLY A 15 -4.11 -5.25 12.25
N LEU A 16 -4.97 -5.78 11.37
CA LEU A 16 -6.17 -5.13 10.86
C LEU A 16 -7.17 -6.23 10.47
N SER A 17 -8.27 -6.33 11.21
CA SER A 17 -9.25 -7.40 11.05
C SER A 17 -10.68 -6.91 11.27
N GLY A 18 -11.64 -7.63 10.71
CA GLY A 18 -13.07 -7.42 10.93
C GLY A 18 -13.75 -8.77 11.10
N GLU A 19 -14.72 -8.86 12.00
CA GLU A 19 -15.33 -10.14 12.38
C GLU A 19 -16.75 -10.31 11.85
N LEU A 20 -17.47 -9.21 11.62
CA LEU A 20 -18.83 -9.24 11.10
C LEU A 20 -18.80 -9.54 9.60
N TRP A 21 -19.77 -10.33 9.13
CA TRP A 21 -19.87 -10.87 7.77
C TRP A 21 -18.84 -11.96 7.42
N GLY A 22 -17.84 -12.20 8.27
CA GLY A 22 -16.93 -13.33 8.14
C GLY A 22 -17.60 -14.65 8.52
N THR A 23 -17.42 -15.68 7.70
CA THR A 23 -17.84 -17.06 8.00
C THR A 23 -16.86 -17.79 8.94
N SER A 24 -15.78 -17.12 9.35
CA SER A 24 -14.81 -17.64 10.32
C SER A 24 -15.37 -17.80 11.74
N THR A 25 -16.55 -17.25 12.03
CA THR A 25 -17.24 -17.39 13.32
C THR A 25 -18.74 -17.59 13.11
N TYR A 26 -19.35 -18.55 13.82
CA TYR A 26 -20.79 -18.85 13.74
C TYR A 26 -21.57 -18.43 15.00
N PRO A 27 -22.76 -17.82 14.88
CA PRO A 27 -23.36 -17.33 13.63
C PRO A 27 -22.58 -16.12 13.08
N ALA A 28 -22.57 -15.92 11.76
CA ALA A 28 -21.82 -14.82 11.12
C ALA A 28 -22.22 -13.45 11.69
N ILE A 29 -23.49 -13.29 12.09
CA ILE A 29 -24.06 -12.10 12.71
C ILE A 29 -24.84 -12.53 13.96
N SER A 30 -24.71 -11.76 15.04
CA SER A 30 -25.55 -11.90 16.24
C SER A 30 -25.76 -10.55 16.91
N LYS A 31 -26.84 -10.43 17.70
CA LYS A 31 -27.11 -9.24 18.52
C LYS A 31 -25.90 -8.88 19.40
N LYS A 32 -25.31 -9.87 20.07
CA LYS A 32 -24.09 -9.72 20.88
C LYS A 32 -22.93 -9.12 20.09
N LYS A 33 -22.63 -9.63 18.87
CA LYS A 33 -21.53 -9.09 18.04
C LYS A 33 -21.74 -7.63 17.63
N ILE A 34 -23.00 -7.24 17.36
CA ILE A 34 -23.35 -5.86 17.02
C ILE A 34 -23.17 -4.96 18.25
N GLU A 35 -23.70 -5.38 19.41
CA GLU A 35 -23.58 -4.64 20.68
C GLU A 35 -22.11 -4.49 21.13
N GLU A 36 -21.26 -5.50 20.89
CA GLU A 36 -19.82 -5.46 21.15
C GLU A 36 -19.01 -4.66 20.09
N GLY A 37 -19.67 -4.07 19.10
CA GLY A 37 -19.01 -3.29 18.04
C GLY A 37 -18.08 -4.13 17.13
N ARG A 38 -18.24 -5.46 17.11
CA ARG A 38 -17.45 -6.39 16.27
C ARG A 38 -17.78 -6.29 14.78
N GLY A 39 -18.75 -5.41 14.45
CA GLY A 39 -19.11 -4.89 13.13
C GLY A 39 -18.05 -4.04 12.44
N ARG A 40 -17.13 -3.44 13.20
CA ARG A 40 -16.19 -2.45 12.69
C ARG A 40 -14.81 -3.08 12.51
N PRO A 41 -14.04 -2.65 11.49
CA PRO A 41 -12.63 -2.97 11.42
C PRO A 41 -11.92 -2.56 12.71
N ARG A 42 -11.10 -3.47 13.24
CA ARG A 42 -10.21 -3.25 14.38
C ARG A 42 -8.79 -3.21 13.85
N MET A 43 -8.00 -2.26 14.32
CA MET A 43 -6.65 -2.05 13.82
C MET A 43 -5.69 -1.75 14.97
N ASN A 44 -4.59 -2.50 15.05
CA ASN A 44 -3.42 -2.08 15.79
C ASN A 44 -2.57 -1.15 14.91
N GLY A 45 -2.89 0.15 14.93
CA GLY A 45 -2.26 1.14 14.04
C GLY A 45 -0.73 1.20 14.15
N ARG A 46 -0.17 0.96 15.35
CA ARG A 46 1.30 0.91 15.54
C ARG A 46 1.91 -0.30 14.83
N ALA A 47 1.30 -1.48 14.99
CA ALA A 47 1.76 -2.69 14.32
C ALA A 47 1.66 -2.56 12.79
N VAL A 48 0.54 -2.03 12.29
CA VAL A 48 0.32 -1.76 10.87
C VAL A 48 1.36 -0.79 10.32
N PHE A 49 1.64 0.32 11.02
CA PHE A 49 2.65 1.30 10.58
C PHE A 49 4.03 0.66 10.44
N VAL A 50 4.49 -0.05 11.49
CA VAL A 50 5.81 -0.69 11.50
C VAL A 50 5.94 -1.72 10.39
N GLN A 51 4.91 -2.56 10.19
CA GLN A 51 4.90 -3.56 9.13
C GLN A 51 4.86 -2.90 7.75
N ALA A 52 3.99 -1.91 7.52
CA ALA A 52 3.89 -1.23 6.23
C ALA A 52 5.23 -0.61 5.81
N VAL A 53 5.87 0.16 6.68
CA VAL A 53 7.17 0.79 6.37
C VAL A 53 8.24 -0.26 6.09
N ARG A 54 8.30 -1.35 6.88
CA ARG A 54 9.25 -2.44 6.65
C ARG A 54 8.99 -3.14 5.31
N ARG A 55 7.76 -3.58 5.05
CA ARG A 55 7.39 -4.39 3.90
C ARG A 55 7.50 -3.62 2.59
N PHE A 56 7.15 -2.33 2.57
CA PHE A 56 7.39 -1.47 1.41
C PHE A 56 8.87 -1.40 1.04
N ARG A 57 9.75 -1.19 2.03
CA ARG A 57 11.20 -1.12 1.78
C ARG A 57 11.75 -2.43 1.25
N GLU A 58 11.30 -3.56 1.80
CA GLU A 58 11.69 -4.90 1.35
C GLU A 58 11.28 -5.13 -0.11
N VAL A 59 10.00 -4.95 -0.44
CA VAL A 59 9.49 -5.27 -1.78
C VAL A 59 9.96 -4.30 -2.86
N ILE A 60 10.19 -3.02 -2.53
CA ILE A 60 10.75 -2.05 -3.49
C ILE A 60 12.20 -2.40 -3.82
N ARG A 61 13.01 -2.73 -2.81
CA ARG A 61 14.40 -3.14 -3.02
C ARG A 61 14.50 -4.45 -3.79
N GLU A 62 13.61 -5.40 -3.51
CA GLU A 62 13.51 -6.64 -4.26
C GLU A 62 13.19 -6.37 -5.73
N CYS A 63 12.15 -5.57 -5.99
CA CYS A 63 11.69 -5.23 -7.33
C CYS A 63 12.78 -4.52 -8.15
N LEU A 64 13.44 -3.53 -7.57
CA LEU A 64 14.54 -2.82 -8.24
C LEU A 64 15.78 -3.70 -8.41
N GLY A 65 16.13 -4.48 -7.39
CA GLY A 65 17.28 -5.39 -7.41
C GLY A 65 17.14 -6.48 -8.48
N ALA A 66 15.94 -7.07 -8.63
CA ALA A 66 15.65 -8.06 -9.67
C ALA A 66 15.85 -7.50 -11.08
N ASN A 67 15.70 -6.18 -11.25
CA ASN A 67 15.86 -5.49 -12.53
C ASN A 67 17.18 -4.72 -12.65
N ARG A 68 18.09 -4.86 -11.67
CA ARG A 68 19.39 -4.14 -11.61
C ARG A 68 19.25 -2.61 -11.65
N LEU A 69 18.19 -2.09 -11.03
CA LEU A 69 17.88 -0.67 -10.95
C LEU A 69 18.08 -0.15 -9.52
N GLN A 70 18.19 1.16 -9.41
CA GLN A 70 18.28 1.91 -8.17
C GLN A 70 17.02 2.76 -7.98
N VAL A 71 16.80 3.21 -6.74
CA VAL A 71 15.68 4.11 -6.40
C VAL A 71 15.72 5.38 -7.26
N ALA A 72 16.92 5.86 -7.60
CA ALA A 72 17.13 7.05 -8.42
C ALA A 72 16.63 6.89 -9.87
N ASP A 73 16.57 5.67 -10.40
CA ASP A 73 16.17 5.37 -11.78
C ASP A 73 14.66 5.44 -11.98
N VAL A 74 13.86 5.38 -10.91
CA VAL A 74 12.40 5.46 -10.98
C VAL A 74 11.98 6.91 -11.08
N ASP A 75 11.15 7.25 -12.05
CA ASP A 75 10.67 8.61 -12.31
C ASP A 75 9.44 8.97 -11.45
N CYS A 76 8.56 8.00 -11.21
CA CYS A 76 7.37 8.20 -10.39
C CYS A 76 7.06 7.01 -9.48
N PHE A 77 6.82 7.29 -8.20
CA PHE A 77 6.37 6.35 -7.19
C PHE A 77 4.91 6.62 -6.83
N ILE A 78 4.08 5.59 -6.96
CA ILE A 78 2.67 5.58 -6.55
C ILE A 78 2.49 4.55 -5.44
N PHE A 79 2.25 5.02 -4.22
CA PHE A 79 1.99 4.17 -3.06
C PHE A 79 0.49 4.02 -2.80
N HIS A 80 0.10 2.96 -2.10
CA HIS A 80 -1.21 2.90 -1.46
C HIS A 80 -1.38 4.06 -0.48
N GLN A 81 -2.48 4.81 -0.65
CA GLN A 81 -2.78 6.06 0.06
C GLN A 81 -3.42 5.81 1.44
N ALA A 82 -2.76 5.04 2.30
CA ALA A 82 -3.30 4.71 3.64
C ALA A 82 -3.21 5.89 4.61
N ASN A 83 -2.03 6.49 4.67
CA ASN A 83 -1.67 7.58 5.58
C ASN A 83 -0.40 8.24 5.07
N ILE A 84 -0.37 9.57 4.99
CA ILE A 84 0.79 10.31 4.48
C ILE A 84 2.08 10.00 5.26
N ARG A 85 1.99 9.76 6.58
CA ARG A 85 3.15 9.45 7.43
C ARG A 85 3.82 8.12 7.07
N ILE A 86 3.07 7.15 6.55
CA ILE A 86 3.66 5.88 6.07
C ILE A 86 4.43 6.14 4.80
N ILE A 87 3.85 6.90 3.87
CA ILE A 87 4.45 7.26 2.59
C ILE A 87 5.75 8.05 2.82
N GLU A 88 5.70 9.07 3.66
CA GLU A 88 6.86 9.89 4.03
C GLU A 88 7.96 9.04 4.68
N ALA A 89 7.61 8.16 5.64
CA ALA A 89 8.59 7.30 6.30
C ALA A 89 9.26 6.31 5.33
N VAL A 90 8.53 5.79 4.34
CA VAL A 90 9.10 4.93 3.29
C VAL A 90 9.99 5.74 2.35
N ALA A 91 9.52 6.92 1.92
CA ALA A 91 10.27 7.81 1.04
C ALA A 91 11.59 8.25 1.66
N GLU A 92 11.56 8.70 2.92
CA GLU A 92 12.75 9.06 3.69
C GLU A 92 13.73 7.88 3.81
N ALA A 93 13.23 6.70 4.21
CA ALA A 93 14.07 5.52 4.40
C ALA A 93 14.70 4.97 3.11
N LEU A 94 14.13 5.29 1.95
CA LEU A 94 14.66 4.96 0.63
C LEU A 94 15.35 6.13 -0.07
N ARG A 95 15.36 7.32 0.55
CA ARG A 95 15.85 8.58 -0.04
C ARG A 95 15.18 8.92 -1.37
N ILE A 96 13.88 8.69 -1.45
CA ILE A 96 13.05 9.08 -2.60
C ILE A 96 12.83 10.59 -2.54
N PRO A 97 13.18 11.34 -3.59
CA PRO A 97 12.88 12.77 -3.64
C PRO A 97 11.35 13.01 -3.61
N PRO A 98 10.85 13.99 -2.84
CA PRO A 98 9.41 14.26 -2.74
C PRO A 98 8.71 14.45 -4.09
N GLU A 99 9.40 15.08 -5.05
CA GLU A 99 8.93 15.34 -6.41
C GLU A 99 8.77 14.07 -7.26
N LYS A 100 9.36 12.94 -6.86
CA LYS A 100 9.17 11.65 -7.51
C LYS A 100 7.99 10.86 -6.91
N THR A 101 7.37 11.35 -5.85
CA THR A 101 6.18 10.71 -5.26
C THR A 101 4.92 11.50 -5.63
N PHE A 102 3.86 10.80 -6.03
CA PHE A 102 2.54 11.39 -6.20
C PHE A 102 1.62 10.96 -5.07
N ASN A 103 0.95 11.94 -4.45
CA ASN A 103 0.01 11.73 -3.35
C ASN A 103 -1.29 12.47 -3.64
N ASN A 104 -2.41 11.87 -3.23
CA ASN A 104 -3.72 12.50 -3.22
C ASN A 104 -4.54 12.12 -1.97
N VAL A 105 -3.89 11.52 -0.97
CA VAL A 105 -4.47 11.12 0.32
C VAL A 105 -5.09 12.30 1.07
N GLU A 106 -4.57 13.50 0.87
CA GLU A 106 -5.11 14.73 1.44
C GLU A 106 -6.48 15.12 0.88
N ARG A 107 -6.82 14.64 -0.31
CA ARG A 107 -8.12 14.92 -0.96
C ARG A 107 -9.13 13.80 -0.77
N TYR A 108 -8.70 12.53 -0.87
CA TYR A 108 -9.61 11.37 -0.85
C TYR A 108 -9.49 10.48 0.40
N GLY A 109 -8.44 10.64 1.20
CA GLY A 109 -8.12 9.71 2.27
C GLY A 109 -7.82 8.29 1.76
N ASN A 110 -8.01 7.31 2.64
CA ASN A 110 -7.77 5.91 2.33
C ASN A 110 -8.97 5.28 1.61
N THR A 111 -8.81 4.99 0.33
CA THR A 111 -9.80 4.33 -0.54
C THR A 111 -9.51 2.85 -0.78
N ALA A 112 -8.73 2.22 0.11
CA ALA A 112 -8.31 0.82 0.05
C ALA A 112 -7.67 0.46 -1.31
N ALA A 113 -8.18 -0.57 -1.98
CA ALA A 113 -7.64 -1.06 -3.25
C ALA A 113 -7.72 -0.02 -4.39
N ALA A 114 -8.64 0.95 -4.30
CA ALA A 114 -8.77 1.99 -5.31
C ALA A 114 -7.67 3.07 -5.21
N SER A 115 -6.94 3.15 -4.10
CA SER A 115 -5.98 4.23 -3.88
C SER A 115 -4.85 4.30 -4.90
N VAL A 116 -4.24 3.16 -5.24
CA VAL A 116 -3.15 3.10 -6.22
C VAL A 116 -3.63 3.48 -7.63
N PRO A 117 -4.67 2.86 -8.22
CA PRO A 117 -5.12 3.23 -9.56
C PRO A 117 -5.67 4.66 -9.64
N MET A 118 -6.33 5.17 -8.59
CA MET A 118 -6.75 6.58 -8.54
C MET A 118 -5.55 7.53 -8.56
N ALA A 119 -4.56 7.31 -7.71
CA ALA A 119 -3.35 8.13 -7.67
C ALA A 119 -2.54 8.05 -8.98
N LEU A 120 -2.46 6.87 -9.60
CA LEU A 120 -1.84 6.68 -10.91
C LEU A 120 -2.58 7.48 -11.99
N HIS A 121 -3.90 7.38 -12.05
CA HIS A 121 -4.71 8.10 -13.03
C HIS A 121 -4.51 9.62 -12.90
N GLU A 122 -4.49 10.15 -11.68
CA GLU A 122 -4.31 11.58 -11.46
C GLU A 122 -2.88 12.05 -11.73
N ALA A 123 -1.87 11.22 -11.45
CA ALA A 123 -0.49 11.52 -11.83
C ALA A 123 -0.36 11.67 -13.35
N LEU A 124 -1.06 10.83 -14.12
CA LEU A 124 -1.12 10.93 -15.58
C LEU A 124 -1.82 12.22 -16.03
N MET A 125 -3.00 12.51 -15.47
CA MET A 125 -3.74 13.74 -15.80
C MET A 125 -2.96 15.02 -15.44
N ALA A 126 -2.14 14.96 -14.40
CA ALA A 126 -1.26 16.05 -13.98
C ALA A 126 0.06 16.13 -14.79
N GLY A 127 0.27 15.27 -15.79
CA GLY A 127 1.48 15.24 -16.61
C GLY A 127 2.75 14.85 -15.84
N ARG A 128 2.58 14.16 -14.69
CA ARG A 128 3.69 13.70 -13.83
C ARG A 128 4.35 12.42 -14.32
N ILE A 129 3.68 11.70 -15.20
CA ILE A 129 4.17 10.48 -15.85
C ILE A 129 4.07 10.69 -17.36
N LYS A 130 5.14 10.37 -18.08
CA LYS A 130 5.29 10.50 -19.52
C LYS A 130 5.64 9.15 -20.15
N GLU A 131 5.47 9.04 -21.46
CA GLU A 131 5.92 7.86 -22.20
C GLU A 131 7.43 7.65 -22.03
N GLY A 132 7.82 6.43 -21.72
CA GLY A 132 9.19 6.03 -21.42
C GLY A 132 9.55 6.08 -19.93
N ASP A 133 8.79 6.80 -19.09
CA ASP A 133 9.07 6.94 -17.66
C ASP A 133 9.02 5.57 -16.95
N LEU A 134 9.91 5.40 -15.98
CA LEU A 134 9.91 4.26 -15.11
C LEU A 134 9.02 4.53 -13.89
N VAL A 135 7.93 3.79 -13.75
CA VAL A 135 6.93 3.98 -12.70
C VAL A 135 6.92 2.77 -11.75
N LEU A 136 6.95 3.03 -10.45
CA LEU A 136 6.81 2.01 -9.41
C LEU A 136 5.49 2.18 -8.67
N LEU A 137 4.67 1.14 -8.70
CA LEU A 137 3.44 1.04 -7.92
C LEU A 137 3.71 0.15 -6.71
N ALA A 138 3.29 0.55 -5.51
CA ALA A 138 3.41 -0.31 -4.33
C ALA A 138 2.17 -0.24 -3.45
N ALA A 139 1.73 -1.41 -2.94
CA ALA A 139 0.62 -1.50 -2.01
C ALA A 139 0.93 -2.37 -0.79
N PHE A 140 0.26 -2.08 0.32
CA PHE A 140 0.27 -2.84 1.57
C PHE A 140 -1.15 -2.84 2.13
N GLY A 141 -1.64 -3.98 2.60
CA GLY A 141 -3.01 -4.13 3.09
C GLY A 141 -3.20 -5.34 3.99
N THR A 142 -4.45 -5.60 4.36
CA THR A 142 -4.86 -6.71 5.25
C THR A 142 -4.38 -8.08 4.76
N GLY A 143 -4.13 -8.98 5.72
CA GLY A 143 -3.54 -10.29 5.47
C GLY A 143 -2.46 -10.63 6.49
N PHE A 144 -1.32 -9.93 6.56
CA PHE A 144 -0.89 -8.82 5.71
C PHE A 144 -0.56 -9.28 4.30
N SER A 145 -0.82 -8.42 3.32
CA SER A 145 -0.41 -8.63 1.92
C SER A 145 0.24 -7.37 1.40
N TRP A 146 1.31 -7.52 0.61
CA TRP A 146 2.00 -6.39 0.03
C TRP A 146 2.63 -6.75 -1.29
N GLY A 147 2.91 -5.73 -2.09
CA GLY A 147 3.49 -5.93 -3.39
C GLY A 147 4.00 -4.66 -4.02
N ALA A 148 4.87 -4.84 -5.02
CA ALA A 148 5.29 -3.78 -5.92
C ALA A 148 5.26 -4.24 -7.38
N SER A 149 4.97 -3.28 -8.26
CA SER A 149 4.95 -3.44 -9.70
C SER A 149 5.84 -2.39 -10.31
N LEU A 150 6.79 -2.81 -11.13
CA LEU A 150 7.62 -1.92 -11.92
C LEU A 150 7.16 -1.95 -13.37
N LEU A 151 6.94 -0.78 -13.95
CA LEU A 151 6.51 -0.65 -15.33
C LEU A 151 7.24 0.50 -16.01
N ARG A 152 7.51 0.32 -17.30
CA ARG A 152 7.77 1.43 -18.21
C ARG A 152 6.42 1.88 -18.73
N TRP A 153 6.09 3.15 -18.52
CA TRP A 153 4.89 3.78 -19.06
C TRP A 153 5.06 4.01 -20.56
#